data_AF-G7VZW0-F1
#
_entry.id   AF-G7VZW0-F1
#
_cell.length_a   1.000
_cell.length_b   1.000
_cell.length_c   1.000
_cell.angle_alpha   90.00
_cell.angle_beta   90.00
_cell.angle_gamma   90.00
#
_symmetry.space_group_name_H-M   'P 1'
#
loop_
_entity.id
_entity.type
_entity.pdbx_description
1 polymer ?
#
loop_
_entity_poly.entity_id
_entity_poly.type
_entity_poly.pdbx_seq_one_letter_code
_entity_poly.pdbx_strand_id
1 'polypeptide(L)'
;MSHLKLPEQLGQTAGWFYQDSQKGYFYGIPVAADYAGEIPAGMECRSIPESDYLVFFHPLFNYLKNNGEVMRIVEEKAWNFEPASMGYEWDEETKQDYQRHFPEGYGYAVYSSKRFTHDKYPVH
;
A
#
# COMPACT_ATOMS: atom_id res chain seq x y z
N MET A 1 -1.62 -25.79 2.21
CA MET A 1 -1.15 -24.43 2.59
C MET A 1 -0.44 -23.80 1.40
N SER A 2 -1.15 -23.10 0.52
CA SER A 2 -0.51 -22.38 -0.59
C SER A 2 -0.24 -20.93 -0.14
N HIS A 3 1.02 -20.64 0.16
CA HIS A 3 1.54 -19.33 0.48
C HIS A 3 1.77 -18.54 -0.81
N LEU A 4 0.75 -18.43 -1.67
CA LEU A 4 0.84 -17.71 -2.94
C LEU A 4 1.01 -16.21 -2.67
N LYS A 5 2.22 -15.83 -2.27
CA LYS A 5 2.76 -14.50 -2.50
C LYS A 5 2.92 -14.39 -4.00
N LEU A 6 2.66 -13.21 -4.56
CA LEU A 6 3.16 -12.91 -5.90
C LEU A 6 4.65 -13.28 -5.92
N PRO A 7 5.15 -13.96 -6.97
CA PRO A 7 6.58 -14.18 -7.11
C PRO A 7 7.31 -12.86 -6.82
N GLU A 8 8.33 -12.90 -5.96
CA GLU A 8 9.15 -11.73 -5.55
C GLU A 8 8.54 -10.80 -4.47
N GLN A 9 7.32 -11.01 -3.98
CA GLN A 9 6.77 -10.21 -2.88
C GLN A 9 7.21 -10.75 -1.51
N LEU A 10 7.69 -9.85 -0.63
CA LEU A 10 7.97 -10.20 0.77
C LEU A 10 6.71 -10.76 1.44
N GLY A 11 6.90 -11.63 2.44
CA GLY A 11 5.77 -12.18 3.19
C GLY A 11 5.04 -11.19 4.07
N GLN A 12 5.59 -9.99 4.19
CA GLN A 12 5.00 -8.91 4.96
C GLN A 12 4.28 -7.92 4.06
N THR A 13 3.23 -7.33 4.59
CA THR A 13 2.54 -6.17 4.04
C THR A 13 2.50 -5.09 5.10
N ALA A 14 2.62 -3.84 4.66
CA ALA A 14 2.55 -2.69 5.52
C ALA A 14 1.91 -1.53 4.78
N GLY A 15 1.37 -0.58 5.50
CA GLY A 15 0.65 0.50 4.88
C GLY A 15 -0.09 1.38 5.86
N TRP A 16 -0.87 2.30 5.29
CA TRP A 16 -1.64 3.27 6.05
C TRP A 16 -3.12 3.07 5.80
N PHE A 17 -3.91 3.47 6.80
CA PHE A 17 -5.35 3.51 6.71
C PHE A 17 -5.84 4.74 7.47
N TYR A 18 -7.03 5.21 7.13
CA TYR A 18 -7.72 6.20 7.94
C TYR A 18 -8.82 5.52 8.76
N GLN A 19 -8.93 5.95 10.02
CA GLN A 19 -10.03 5.60 10.91
C GLN A 19 -10.37 6.83 11.72
N ASP A 20 -11.62 7.27 11.68
CA ASP A 20 -12.09 8.48 12.36
C ASP A 20 -11.22 9.71 12.05
N SER A 21 -10.85 9.86 10.77
CA SER A 21 -9.94 10.89 10.23
C SER A 21 -8.52 10.87 10.81
N GLN A 22 -8.15 9.83 11.57
CA GLN A 22 -6.78 9.59 12.04
C GLN A 22 -6.08 8.60 11.12
N LYS A 23 -4.85 8.94 10.72
CA LYS A 23 -4.00 8.05 9.93
C LYS A 23 -3.34 7.02 10.85
N GLY A 24 -3.72 5.77 10.69
CA GLY A 24 -3.09 4.61 11.31
C GLY A 24 -2.06 3.97 10.38
N TYR A 25 -1.23 3.09 10.96
CA TYR A 25 -0.27 2.25 10.23
C TYR A 25 -0.50 0.79 10.60
N PHE A 26 -0.53 -0.09 9.60
CA PHE A 26 -0.58 -1.53 9.81
C PHE A 26 0.69 -2.21 9.30
N TYR A 27 1.03 -3.32 9.93
CA TYR A 27 2.09 -4.22 9.51
C TYR A 27 1.66 -5.65 9.82
N GLY A 28 1.79 -6.55 8.85
CA GLY A 28 1.34 -7.93 9.01
C GLY A 28 1.75 -8.81 7.84
N ILE A 29 1.06 -9.93 7.68
CA ILE A 29 1.27 -10.89 6.59
C ILE A 29 -0.06 -11.17 5.89
N PRO A 30 -0.09 -11.36 4.57
CA PRO A 30 -1.29 -11.86 3.91
C PRO A 30 -1.48 -13.34 4.26
N VAL A 31 -2.74 -13.71 4.53
CA VAL A 31 -3.17 -15.09 4.74
C VAL A 31 -4.19 -15.47 3.66
N ALA A 32 -4.51 -16.76 3.56
CA ALA A 32 -5.58 -17.20 2.67
C ALA A 32 -6.93 -16.58 3.07
N ALA A 33 -7.81 -16.34 2.11
CA ALA A 33 -9.12 -15.72 2.38
C ALA A 33 -10.01 -16.58 3.31
N ASP A 34 -9.77 -17.89 3.35
CA ASP A 34 -10.44 -18.88 4.20
C ASP A 34 -9.58 -19.28 5.42
N TYR A 35 -8.59 -18.47 5.80
CA TYR A 35 -7.74 -18.73 6.95
C TYR A 35 -8.56 -18.81 8.24
N ALA A 36 -8.57 -19.98 8.87
CA ALA A 36 -9.25 -20.27 10.14
C ALA A 36 -8.28 -20.68 11.26
N GLY A 37 -6.98 -20.36 11.10
CA GLY A 37 -5.97 -20.62 12.12
C GLY A 37 -6.04 -19.62 13.28
N GLU A 38 -5.21 -19.84 14.30
CA GLU A 38 -5.13 -18.94 15.45
C GLU A 38 -4.64 -17.54 15.02
N ILE A 39 -5.27 -16.51 15.59
CA ILE A 39 -4.81 -15.13 15.50
C ILE A 39 -4.08 -14.80 16.81
N PRO A 40 -2.80 -14.39 16.76
CA PRO A 40 -2.04 -14.05 17.96
C PRO A 40 -2.73 -12.98 18.80
N ALA A 41 -2.56 -13.05 20.12
CA ALA A 41 -3.11 -12.06 21.04
C ALA A 41 -2.65 -10.63 20.65
N GLY A 42 -3.62 -9.72 20.51
CA GLY A 42 -3.36 -8.33 20.11
C GLY A 42 -3.25 -8.10 18.60
N MET A 43 -3.41 -9.14 17.77
CA MET A 43 -3.53 -9.01 16.32
C MET A 43 -4.99 -9.17 15.88
N GLU A 44 -5.28 -8.66 14.68
CA GLU A 44 -6.55 -8.86 13.99
C GLU A 44 -6.30 -9.44 12.59
N CYS A 45 -7.30 -10.16 12.08
CA CYS A 45 -7.37 -10.54 10.68
C CYS A 45 -8.50 -9.75 10.02
N ARG A 46 -8.18 -9.05 8.93
CA ARG A 46 -9.14 -8.22 8.22
C ARG A 46 -9.07 -8.47 6.72
N SER A 47 -10.21 -8.41 6.06
CA SER A 47 -10.28 -8.28 4.61
C SER A 47 -9.90 -6.86 4.24
N ILE A 48 -8.98 -6.71 3.28
CA ILE A 48 -8.61 -5.42 2.73
C ILE A 48 -9.26 -5.30 1.35
N PRO A 49 -10.10 -4.27 1.11
CA PRO A 49 -10.78 -4.11 -0.17
C PRO A 49 -9.78 -3.84 -1.31
N GLU A 50 -10.16 -4.25 -2.51
CA GLU A 50 -9.47 -3.88 -3.75
C GLU A 50 -9.59 -2.37 -4.01
N SER A 51 -8.55 -1.81 -4.63
CA SER A 51 -8.48 -0.43 -5.10
C SER A 51 -7.51 -0.32 -6.29
N ASP A 52 -7.63 0.77 -7.03
CA ASP A 52 -6.61 1.21 -7.97
C ASP A 52 -5.56 2.05 -7.24
N TYR A 53 -4.30 1.99 -7.69
CA TYR A 53 -3.20 2.69 -7.04
C TYR A 53 -2.41 3.57 -8.01
N LEU A 54 -2.02 4.76 -7.55
CA LEU A 54 -0.85 5.46 -8.09
C LEU A 54 0.38 5.00 -7.31
N VAL A 55 1.43 4.63 -8.03
CA VAL A 55 2.65 4.05 -7.44
C VAL A 55 3.80 5.03 -7.58
N PHE A 56 4.30 5.49 -6.45
CA PHE A 56 5.53 6.27 -6.35
C PHE A 56 6.67 5.33 -6.01
N PHE A 57 7.69 5.29 -6.85
CA PHE A 57 8.66 4.20 -6.84
C PHE A 57 10.08 4.71 -6.97
N HIS A 58 10.99 4.08 -6.23
CA HIS A 58 12.41 4.15 -6.44
C HIS A 58 12.96 2.73 -6.64
N PRO A 59 13.82 2.50 -7.67
CA PRO A 59 14.44 1.21 -7.92
C PRO A 59 15.41 0.80 -6.80
N LEU A 60 16.06 -0.34 -6.99
CA LEU A 60 17.06 -0.90 -6.09
C LEU A 60 18.04 0.15 -5.53
N PHE A 61 18.31 0.10 -4.23
CA PHE A 61 19.28 0.96 -3.56
C PHE A 61 19.96 0.24 -2.40
N ASN A 62 21.12 0.75 -1.97
CA ASN A 62 21.81 0.22 -0.81
C ASN A 62 21.12 0.71 0.48
N TYR A 63 20.55 -0.21 1.26
CA TYR A 63 19.82 0.14 2.47
C TYR A 63 20.66 0.97 3.45
N LEU A 64 21.88 0.51 3.78
CA LEU A 64 22.71 1.18 4.78
C LEU A 64 23.18 2.58 4.36
N LYS A 65 23.27 2.85 3.06
CA LYS A 65 23.74 4.14 2.53
C LYS A 65 22.62 5.12 2.21
N ASN A 66 21.53 4.63 1.63
CA ASN A 66 20.56 5.49 0.92
C ASN A 66 19.14 5.44 1.50
N ASN A 67 18.87 4.63 2.53
CA ASN A 67 17.49 4.38 2.97
C ASN A 67 16.71 5.64 3.35
N GLY A 68 17.27 6.47 4.24
CA GLY A 68 16.58 7.69 4.67
C GLY A 68 16.32 8.66 3.52
N GLU A 69 17.27 8.80 2.60
CA GLU A 69 17.14 9.70 1.45
C GLU A 69 16.09 9.19 0.45
N VAL A 70 16.15 7.91 0.08
CA VAL A 70 15.21 7.30 -0.87
C VAL A 70 13.79 7.32 -0.32
N MET A 71 13.60 6.93 0.95
CA MET A 71 12.27 6.96 1.58
C MET A 71 11.70 8.37 1.57
N ARG A 72 12.50 9.37 1.99
CA ARG A 72 12.08 10.77 2.02
C ARG A 72 11.65 11.26 0.63
N ILE A 73 12.43 10.99 -0.41
CA ILE A 73 12.11 11.44 -1.78
C ILE A 73 10.79 10.83 -2.27
N VAL A 74 10.60 9.52 -2.07
CA VAL A 74 9.38 8.82 -2.52
C VAL A 74 8.16 9.28 -1.73
N GLU A 75 8.28 9.39 -0.41
CA GLU A 75 7.19 9.83 0.48
C GLU A 75 6.79 11.28 0.24
N GLU A 76 7.77 12.21 0.17
CA GLU A 76 7.50 13.60 -0.17
C GLU A 76 6.81 13.72 -1.53
N LYS A 77 7.21 12.88 -2.51
CA LYS A 77 6.56 12.89 -3.82
C LYS A 77 5.13 12.37 -3.75
N ALA A 78 4.88 11.29 -3.00
CA ALA A 78 3.56 10.70 -2.85
C ALA A 78 2.60 11.66 -2.13
N TRP A 79 3.00 12.21 -0.99
CA TRP A 79 2.14 13.03 -0.14
C TRP A 79 1.80 14.40 -0.73
N ASN A 80 2.62 14.92 -1.65
CA ASN A 80 2.40 16.22 -2.29
C ASN A 80 1.90 16.10 -3.74
N PHE A 81 1.55 14.90 -4.20
CA PHE A 81 1.04 14.70 -5.55
C PHE A 81 -0.42 15.11 -5.66
N GLU A 82 -0.77 15.83 -6.73
CA GLU A 82 -2.15 16.24 -7.05
C GLU A 82 -2.77 15.25 -8.06
N PRO A 83 -3.60 14.29 -7.62
CA PRO A 83 -4.18 13.26 -8.49
C PRO A 83 -5.18 13.83 -9.50
N ALA A 84 -5.78 15.00 -9.24
CA ALA A 84 -6.74 15.61 -10.15
C ALA A 84 -6.11 15.98 -11.49
N SER A 85 -4.79 16.24 -11.52
CA SER A 85 -4.03 16.47 -12.76
C SER A 85 -4.06 15.28 -13.72
N MET A 86 -4.39 14.08 -13.23
CA MET A 86 -4.55 12.84 -13.99
C MET A 86 -6.01 12.38 -14.09
N GLY A 87 -6.97 13.16 -13.59
CA GLY A 87 -8.39 12.79 -13.54
C GLY A 87 -8.76 11.82 -12.41
N TYR A 88 -7.95 11.77 -11.36
CA TYR A 88 -8.19 10.93 -10.17
C TYR A 88 -8.42 11.78 -8.92
N GLU A 89 -8.98 11.17 -7.90
CA GLU A 89 -8.98 11.66 -6.53
C GLU A 89 -8.49 10.55 -5.59
N TRP A 90 -7.97 10.93 -4.43
CA TRP A 90 -7.51 9.98 -3.42
C TRP A 90 -8.69 9.24 -2.79
N ASP A 91 -8.52 7.94 -2.56
CA ASP A 91 -9.51 7.06 -1.91
C ASP A 91 -9.01 6.54 -0.55
N GLU A 92 -8.05 7.24 0.05
CA GLU A 92 -7.33 6.83 1.28
C GLU A 92 -8.23 6.77 2.53
N GLU A 93 -9.37 7.48 2.52
CA GLU A 93 -10.35 7.42 3.62
C GLU A 93 -11.14 6.12 3.66
N THR A 94 -11.26 5.43 2.52
CA THR A 94 -12.04 4.18 2.41
C THR A 94 -11.17 2.97 2.09
N LYS A 95 -10.00 3.20 1.47
CA LYS A 95 -9.04 2.18 1.04
C LYS A 95 -7.68 2.42 1.65
N GLN A 96 -6.89 1.36 1.68
CA GLN A 96 -5.59 1.33 2.32
C GLN A 96 -4.52 1.70 1.30
N ASP A 97 -3.55 2.50 1.76
CA ASP A 97 -2.30 2.70 1.04
C ASP A 97 -1.29 1.65 1.48
N TYR A 98 -0.34 1.35 0.59
CA TYR A 98 0.70 0.36 0.90
C TYR A 98 2.10 0.93 0.82
N GLN A 99 2.94 0.43 1.72
CA GLN A 99 4.38 0.58 1.68
C GLN A 99 5.02 -0.73 1.23
N ARG A 100 5.85 -0.68 0.20
CA ARG A 100 6.75 -1.78 -0.15
C ARG A 100 8.18 -1.35 0.07
N HIS A 101 8.90 -2.10 0.91
CA HIS A 101 10.29 -1.82 1.23
C HIS A 101 11.10 -3.10 1.14
N PHE A 102 11.81 -3.25 0.02
CA PHE A 102 12.84 -4.28 -0.16
C PHE A 102 14.00 -3.68 -0.97
N PRO A 103 14.85 -2.85 -0.34
CA PRO A 103 15.83 -2.00 -1.01
C PRO A 103 16.69 -2.71 -2.05
N GLU A 104 17.23 -3.88 -1.73
CA GLU A 104 18.10 -4.66 -2.63
C GLU A 104 17.35 -5.65 -3.53
N GLY A 105 16.03 -5.81 -3.37
CA GLY A 105 15.22 -6.73 -4.18
C GLY A 105 14.36 -6.04 -5.24
N TYR A 106 13.44 -5.18 -4.81
CA TYR A 106 12.60 -4.38 -5.72
C TYR A 106 12.60 -2.89 -5.40
N GLY A 107 13.38 -2.42 -4.44
CA GLY A 107 13.46 -1.01 -4.06
C GLY A 107 12.39 -0.57 -3.06
N TYR A 108 11.92 0.67 -3.19
CA TYR A 108 10.94 1.28 -2.30
C TYR A 108 9.75 1.84 -3.08
N ALA A 109 8.54 1.61 -2.58
CA ALA A 109 7.34 2.13 -3.19
C ALA A 109 6.27 2.53 -2.16
N VAL A 110 5.55 3.60 -2.48
CA VAL A 110 4.28 3.97 -1.86
C VAL A 110 3.17 3.80 -2.90
N TYR A 111 2.14 3.06 -2.54
CA TYR A 111 0.92 2.87 -3.31
C TYR A 111 -0.17 3.71 -2.68
N SER A 112 -0.58 4.77 -3.35
CA SER A 112 -1.67 5.65 -2.90
C SER A 112 -2.97 5.28 -3.62
N SER A 113 -3.98 4.90 -2.84
CA SER A 113 -5.28 4.46 -3.31
C SER A 113 -6.04 5.59 -4.00
N LYS A 114 -6.63 5.30 -5.16
CA LYS A 114 -7.30 6.29 -6.01
C LYS A 114 -8.64 5.80 -6.54
N ARG A 115 -9.48 6.76 -6.89
CA ARG A 115 -10.68 6.56 -7.71
C ARG A 115 -10.77 7.60 -8.81
N PHE A 116 -11.59 7.33 -9.84
CA PHE A 116 -11.80 8.27 -10.94
C PHE A 116 -12.71 9.41 -10.49
N THR A 117 -12.41 10.65 -10.88
CA THR A 117 -13.25 11.82 -10.54
C THR A 117 -14.59 11.85 -11.28
N HIS A 118 -14.74 11.00 -12.30
CA HIS A 118 -15.97 10.84 -13.06
C HIS A 118 -16.19 9.35 -13.28
N ASP A 119 -17.37 8.83 -12.92
CA ASP A 119 -17.80 7.49 -13.28
C ASP A 119 -17.77 7.37 -14.82
N LYS A 120 -16.74 6.73 -15.36
CA LYS A 120 -16.66 6.45 -16.80
C LYS A 120 -17.67 5.40 -17.27
N TYR A 121 -18.53 4.93 -16.39
CA TYR A 121 -19.60 4.00 -16.71
C TYR A 121 -20.89 4.41 -15.98
N PRO A 122 -21.80 5.17 -16.61
CA PRO A 122 -23.18 5.13 -16.19
C PRO A 122 -23.62 3.67 -16.21
N VAL A 123 -24.14 3.19 -15.09
CA VAL A 123 -24.87 1.94 -15.02
C VAL A 123 -26.06 2.09 -15.98
N HIS A 124 -25.97 1.44 -17.14
CA HIS A 124 -27.07 1.33 -18.10
C HIS A 124 -27.80 0.00 -17.87
#